data_AF-A0A0R3E2U0-F1
#
_entry.id   AF-A0A0R3E2U0-F1
#
_cell.length_a   1.000
_cell.length_b   1.000
_cell.length_c   1.000
_cell.angle_alpha   90.00
_cell.angle_beta   90.00
_cell.angle_gamma   90.00
#
_symmetry.space_group_name_H-M   'P 1'
#
loop_
_entity.id
_entity.type
_entity.pdbx_description
1 polymer ?
#
loop_
_entity_poly.entity_id
_entity_poly.type
_entity_poly.pdbx_seq_one_letter_code
_entity_poly.pdbx_strand_id
1 'polypeptide(L)' 'MSDEFPDRLSVDPNSPYYNAEILQRDVGIRFKGIEKTNVEEYCISEGWVRVTAGNAKDRYGNPLTIKVHGPVEPYFRDKK' A
#
# COMPACT_ATOMS: atom_id res chain seq x y z
N MET A 1 16.01 -8.88 13.22
CA MET A 1 15.30 -8.59 11.96
C MET A 1 13.87 -8.29 12.34
N SER A 2 13.52 -7.02 12.48
CA SER A 2 12.14 -6.64 12.77
C SER A 2 11.33 -6.83 11.48
N ASP A 3 10.32 -7.69 11.53
CA ASP A 3 9.28 -7.76 10.50
C ASP A 3 8.30 -6.58 10.67
N GLU A 4 8.84 -5.40 10.97
CA GLU A 4 8.08 -4.23 11.38
C GLU A 4 7.90 -3.34 10.17
N PHE A 5 6.64 -3.15 9.79
CA PHE A 5 6.25 -2.23 8.74
C PHE A 5 6.19 -0.81 9.30
N PRO A 6 6.55 0.20 8.50
CA PRO A 6 6.34 1.58 8.88
C PRO A 6 4.83 1.84 8.96
N ASP A 7 4.47 2.80 9.80
CA ASP A 7 3.08 3.22 9.95
C ASP A 7 2.44 3.61 8.62
N ARG A 8 3.21 4.26 7.75
CA ARG A 8 2.80 4.67 6.41
C ARG A 8 3.85 4.27 5.38
N LEU A 9 3.40 3.68 4.28
CA LEU A 9 4.25 3.30 3.15
C LEU A 9 3.54 3.60 1.85
N SER A 10 4.28 4.18 0.90
CA SER A 10 3.82 4.43 -0.45
C SER A 10 4.75 3.78 -1.47
N VAL A 11 4.19 3.33 -2.58
CA VAL A 11 4.97 2.80 -3.71
C VAL A 11 5.44 3.90 -4.68
N ASP A 12 4.93 5.13 -4.55
CA ASP A 12 5.31 6.26 -5.38
C ASP A 12 6.64 6.85 -4.90
N PRO A 13 7.72 6.83 -5.72
CA PRO A 13 9.03 7.39 -5.36
C PRO A 13 9.02 8.89 -4.99
N ASN A 14 7.99 9.63 -5.41
CA ASN A 14 7.86 11.05 -5.10
C ASN A 14 7.20 11.29 -3.74
N SER A 15 6.68 10.25 -3.09
CA SER A 15 6.06 10.34 -1.77
C SER A 15 7.12 10.40 -0.68
N PRO A 16 6.94 11.22 0.38
CA PRO A 16 7.82 11.21 1.55
C PRO A 16 7.76 9.89 2.34
N TYR A 17 6.77 9.04 2.04
CA TYR A 17 6.58 7.72 2.66
C TYR A 17 7.05 6.58 1.76
N TYR A 18 7.83 6.88 0.73
CA TYR A 18 8.47 5.87 -0.11
C TYR A 18 9.64 5.21 0.62
N ASN A 19 9.67 3.88 0.63
CA ASN A 19 10.80 3.12 1.18
C ASN A 19 11.14 1.93 0.28
N ALA A 20 12.19 2.08 -0.51
CA ALA A 20 12.63 1.06 -1.47
C ALA A 20 13.05 -0.26 -0.80
N GLU A 21 13.69 -0.22 0.38
CA GLU A 21 14.19 -1.42 1.07
C GLU A 21 13.05 -2.34 1.49
N ILE A 22 11.93 -1.74 1.92
CA ILE A 22 10.73 -2.50 2.32
C ILE A 22 9.99 -2.99 1.09
N LEU A 23 9.86 -2.15 0.05
CA LEU A 23 9.17 -2.51 -1.20
C LEU A 23 9.91 -3.58 -2.00
N GLN A 24 11.22 -3.74 -1.79
CA GLN A 24 12.00 -4.84 -2.36
C GLN A 24 11.65 -6.21 -1.76
N ARG A 25 11.17 -6.23 -0.52
CA ARG A 25 10.60 -7.42 0.11
C ARG A 25 9.17 -7.52 -0.40
N ASP A 26 8.71 -8.68 -0.89
CA ASP A 26 7.37 -8.76 -1.49
C ASP A 26 6.28 -8.43 -0.44
N VAL A 27 5.70 -7.22 -0.52
CA VAL A 27 4.73 -6.71 0.46
C VAL A 27 3.30 -7.01 0.01
N GLY A 28 2.55 -7.71 0.85
CA GLY A 28 1.10 -7.87 0.73
C GLY A 28 0.36 -7.01 1.75
N ILE A 29 -0.88 -6.62 1.44
CA ILE A 29 -1.75 -5.87 2.36
C ILE A 29 -3.09 -6.58 2.48
N ARG A 30 -3.49 -6.88 3.71
CA ARG A 30 -4.84 -7.33 4.02
C ARG A 30 -5.64 -6.14 4.54
N PHE A 31 -6.67 -5.77 3.80
CA PHE A 31 -7.55 -4.65 4.12
C PHE A 31 -8.96 -5.18 4.44
N LYS A 32 -9.46 -4.90 5.65
CA LYS A 32 -10.74 -5.45 6.15
C LYS A 32 -10.82 -6.99 6.02
N GLY A 33 -9.71 -7.69 6.29
CA GLY A 33 -9.64 -9.15 6.17
C GLY A 33 -9.46 -9.69 4.75
N ILE A 34 -9.45 -8.83 3.71
CA ILE A 34 -9.32 -9.24 2.30
C ILE A 34 -7.95 -8.82 1.78
N GLU A 35 -7.23 -9.74 1.11
CA GLU A 35 -5.97 -9.41 0.44
C GLU A 35 -6.20 -8.43 -0.71
N LYS A 36 -5.39 -7.37 -0.74
CA LYS A 36 -5.36 -6.35 -1.79
C LYS A 36 -3.97 -6.31 -2.41
N THR A 37 -3.94 -6.33 -3.73
CA THR A 37 -2.71 -6.31 -4.54
C THR A 37 -2.53 -5.00 -5.29
N ASN A 38 -3.55 -4.14 -5.31
CA ASN A 38 -3.60 -2.87 -6.03
C ASN A 38 -3.52 -1.66 -5.10
N VAL A 39 -2.78 -1.79 -3.99
CA VAL A 39 -2.60 -0.71 -3.01
C VAL A 39 -1.38 0.10 -3.39
N GLU A 40 -1.57 1.40 -3.56
CA GLU A 40 -0.52 2.37 -3.87
C GLU A 40 0.10 2.97 -2.59
N GLU A 41 -0.70 3.08 -1.53
CA GLU A 41 -0.27 3.62 -0.24
C GLU A 41 -1.16 3.12 0.88
N TYR A 42 -0.63 2.98 2.09
CA TYR A 42 -1.41 2.69 3.28
C TYR A 42 -0.96 3.52 4.48
N CYS A 43 -1.85 3.67 5.47
CA CYS A 43 -1.52 4.16 6.80
C CYS A 43 -2.22 3.29 7.85
N ILE A 44 -1.44 2.72 8.77
CA ILE A 44 -1.91 1.78 9.81
C ILE A 44 -2.62 2.56 10.91
N SER A 45 -1.98 3.62 11.44
CA SER A 45 -2.51 4.44 12.53
C SER A 45 -3.83 5.12 12.18
N GLU A 46 -3.93 5.71 10.98
CA GLU A 46 -5.16 6.33 10.49
C GLU A 46 -6.15 5.32 9.88
N GLY A 47 -5.73 4.06 9.69
CA GLY A 47 -6.57 2.97 9.18
C GLY A 47 -7.14 3.23 7.79
N TRP A 48 -6.28 3.42 6.78
CA TRP A 48 -6.73 3.56 5.40
C TRP A 48 -5.73 3.01 4.38
N VAL A 49 -6.25 2.69 3.20
CA VAL A 49 -5.46 2.36 2.00
C VAL A 49 -5.88 3.25 0.84
N ARG A 50 -4.92 3.61 0.00
CA ARG A 50 -5.14 4.20 -1.32
C ARG A 50 -4.97 3.09 -2.34
N VAL A 51 -6.04 2.80 -3.07
CA VAL A 51 -6.06 1.73 -4.06
C VAL A 51 -6.33 2.28 -5.44
N THR A 52 -5.75 1.65 -6.45
CA THR A 52 -6.03 1.98 -7.85
C THR A 52 -7.43 1.48 -8.25
N ALA A 53 -8.26 2.39 -8.76
CA ALA A 53 -9.65 2.17 -9.09
C ALA A 53 -9.82 1.66 -10.53
N GLY A 54 -9.61 0.34 -10.70
CA GLY A 54 -9.66 -0.29 -12.01
C GLY A 54 -8.58 0.24 -12.95
N ASN A 55 -8.89 0.35 -14.25
CA ASN A 55 -7.94 0.80 -15.27
C ASN A 55 -8.05 2.30 -15.60
N ALA A 56 -8.83 3.05 -14.81
CA ALA A 56 -9.03 4.47 -15.06
C ALA A 56 -7.73 5.25 -14.80
N LYS A 57 -7.48 6.27 -15.63
CA LYS A 57 -6.33 7.17 -15.51
C LYS A 57 -6.81 8.62 -15.43
N ASP A 58 -6.05 9.46 -14.74
CA ASP A 58 -6.26 10.90 -14.71
C ASP A 58 -5.83 11.57 -16.05
N ARG A 59 -5.97 12.89 -16.14
CA ARG A 59 -5.59 13.68 -17.33
C ARG A 59 -4.09 13.67 -17.64
N TYR A 60 -3.26 13.26 -16.69
CA TYR A 60 -1.81 13.15 -16.82
C TYR A 60 -1.37 11.71 -17.10
N GLY A 61 -2.31 10.76 -17.17
CA GLY A 61 -2.03 9.35 -17.42
C GLY A 61 -1.73 8.54 -16.16
N ASN A 62 -1.81 9.13 -14.97
CA ASN A 62 -1.60 8.41 -13.72
C ASN A 62 -2.82 7.57 -13.38
N PRO A 63 -2.66 6.39 -12.76
CA PRO A 63 -3.79 5.61 -12.29
C PRO A 63 -4.70 6.42 -11.35
N LEU A 64 -6.01 6.33 -11.57
CA LEU A 64 -6.97 6.94 -10.67
C LEU A 64 -6.99 6.14 -9.36
N THR A 65 -6.75 6.83 -8.24
CA THR A 65 -6.72 6.18 -6.93
C THR A 65 -7.87 6.65 -6.05
N ILE A 66 -8.33 5.75 -5.17
CA ILE A 66 -9.38 6.03 -4.18
C ILE A 66 -8.85 5.68 -2.80
N LYS A 67 -9.09 6.59 -1.84
CA LYS A 67 -8.79 6.36 -0.43
C LYS A 67 -9.97 5.63 0.23
N VAL A 68 -9.71 4.51 0.88
CA VAL A 68 -10.72 3.71 1.58
C VAL A 68 -10.27 3.47 3.01
N HIS A 69 -11.18 3.69 3.96
CA HIS A 69 -10.91 3.55 5.40
C HIS A 69 -11.31 2.16 5.93
N GLY A 70 -10.48 1.61 6.83
CA GLY A 70 -10.66 0.32 7.49
C GLY A 70 -9.34 -0.24 8.06
N PRO A 71 -9.41 -1.38 8.79
CA PRO A 71 -8.22 -2.06 9.30
C PRO A 71 -7.24 -2.43 8.18
N VAL A 72 -5.97 -2.12 8.42
CA VAL A 72 -4.85 -2.35 7.49
C VAL A 72 -3.84 -3.26 8.17
N GLU A 73 -3.55 -4.39 7.52
CA GLU A 73 -2.57 -5.37 8.00
C GLU A 73 -1.54 -5.65 6.89
N PRO A 74 -0.38 -4.97 6.90
CA PRO A 74 0.71 -5.30 5.99
C PRO A 74 1.46 -6.57 6.44
N TYR A 75 1.95 -7.35 5.48
CA TYR A 75 2.72 -8.56 5.72
C TYR A 75 3.71 -8.82 4.58
N PHE A 76 4.79 -9.55 4.86
CA PHE A 76 5.71 -10.03 3.82
C PHE A 76 5.20 -11.34 3.23
N ARG A 77 5.13 -11.42 1.90
CA ARG A 77 4.76 -12.62 1.14
C ARG A 77 5.89 -13.64 1.02
N ASP A 78 7.13 -13.20 1.22
CA ASP A 78 8.33 -14.06 1.15
C ASP A 78 8.41 -15.14 2.24
N LYS A 79 7.56 -15.08 3.28
CA LYS A 79 7.42 -16.17 4.25
C LYS A 79 6.53 -17.28 3.67
N LYS A 80 7.09 -18.10 2.79
CA LYS A 80 6.50 -19.37 2.37
C LYS A 80 7.42 -20.54 2.69
#